data_AF-A0A1S0TFM8-F1
#
_entry.id   AF-A0A1S0TFM8-F1
#
_cell.length_a   1.000
_cell.length_b   1.000
_cell.length_c   1.000
_cell.angle_alpha   90.00
_cell.angle_beta   90.00
_cell.angle_gamma   90.00
#
_symmetry.space_group_name_H-M   'P 1'
#
loop_
_entity.id
_entity.type
_entity.pdbx_description
1 polymer ?
#
loop_
_entity_poly.entity_id
_entity_poly.type
_entity_poly.pdbx_seq_one_letter_code
_entity_poly.pdbx_strand_id
1 'polypeptide(L)'
;MKYFSCGSLHSGDRILAVDNILLESCTVEEAMRLLQRSGDIVKLRVRKGVTSEQANHDAVQSLIYSIELNRNGGPLGITIASSAERYEPILISYLAPGGLAEKTGAVRVGDRILAVNNESIEGMKAADVMHLLQQCTDPVTIKIMRIFDSKGL
;
A
#
# COMPACT_ATOMS: atom_id res chain seq x y z
N MET A 1 -19.12 -28.54 9.14
CA MET A 1 -18.03 -27.55 9.02
C MET A 1 -18.37 -26.37 9.92
N LYS A 2 -17.60 -26.13 11.00
CA LYS A 2 -17.74 -24.91 11.81
C LYS A 2 -16.98 -23.79 11.07
N TYR A 3 -17.68 -22.73 10.68
CA TYR A 3 -17.07 -21.54 10.10
C TYR A 3 -16.74 -20.57 11.24
N PHE A 4 -15.45 -20.30 11.45
CA PHE A 4 -15.00 -19.33 12.44
C PHE A 4 -14.93 -17.95 11.79
N SER A 5 -16.03 -17.20 11.82
CA SER A 5 -16.05 -15.81 11.37
C SER A 5 -15.77 -14.89 12.57
N CYS A 6 -14.51 -14.56 12.82
CA CYS A 6 -14.24 -13.33 13.57
C CYS A 6 -14.13 -12.21 12.52
N GLY A 7 -14.91 -11.15 12.66
CA GLY A 7 -14.96 -10.02 11.71
C GLY A 7 -13.65 -9.23 11.55
N SER A 8 -12.53 -9.80 11.99
CA SER A 8 -11.19 -9.25 11.85
C SER A 8 -10.30 -10.08 10.93
N LEU A 9 -10.63 -11.34 10.60
CA LEU A 9 -9.82 -12.18 9.72
C LEU A 9 -10.03 -11.78 8.25
N HIS A 10 -8.93 -11.51 7.55
CA HIS A 10 -8.95 -11.17 6.13
C HIS A 10 -8.12 -12.17 5.32
N SER A 11 -8.35 -12.20 4.00
CA SER A 11 -7.49 -12.94 3.07
C SER A 11 -6.04 -12.45 3.22
N GLY A 12 -5.09 -13.38 3.37
CA GLY A 12 -3.67 -13.06 3.60
C GLY A 12 -3.22 -13.13 5.06
N ASP A 13 -4.15 -13.17 6.03
CA ASP A 13 -3.83 -13.43 7.43
C ASP A 13 -3.27 -14.85 7.61
N ARG A 14 -2.18 -14.99 8.38
CA ARG A 14 -1.59 -16.29 8.72
C ARG A 14 -1.93 -16.69 10.14
N ILE A 15 -2.58 -17.84 10.30
CA ILE A 15 -2.82 -18.43 11.63
C ILE A 15 -1.51 -19.04 12.13
N LEU A 16 -1.03 -18.56 13.28
CA LEU A 16 0.19 -19.01 13.93
C LEU A 16 -0.08 -20.02 15.05
N ALA A 17 -1.26 -19.99 15.67
CA ALA A 17 -1.62 -20.90 16.76
C ALA A 17 -3.14 -21.09 16.90
N VAL A 18 -3.53 -22.26 17.42
CA VAL A 18 -4.91 -22.62 17.81
C VAL A 18 -4.90 -23.08 19.26
N ASP A 19 -5.67 -22.41 20.13
CA ASP A 19 -5.82 -22.76 21.55
C ASP A 19 -4.47 -22.99 22.28
N ASN A 20 -3.51 -22.10 22.02
CA ASN A 20 -2.13 -22.09 22.51
C ASN A 20 -1.16 -23.10 21.86
N ILE A 21 -1.59 -23.90 20.90
CA ILE A 21 -0.71 -24.80 20.14
C ILE A 21 -0.17 -24.06 18.91
N LEU A 22 1.15 -23.92 18.84
CA LEU A 22 1.84 -23.28 17.70
C LEU A 22 1.76 -24.16 16.47
N LEU A 23 1.45 -23.56 15.32
CA LEU A 23 1.34 -24.25 14.04
C LEU A 23 2.63 -24.19 13.20
N GLU A 24 3.73 -23.65 13.73
CA GLU A 24 4.99 -23.43 12.99
C GLU A 24 5.61 -24.71 12.42
N SER A 25 5.33 -25.86 13.02
CA SER A 25 5.77 -27.19 12.55
C SER A 25 4.60 -28.14 12.30
N CYS A 26 3.37 -27.63 12.24
CA CYS A 26 2.18 -28.44 12.01
C CYS A 26 1.86 -28.53 10.53
N THR A 27 1.41 -29.71 10.10
CA THR A 27 0.78 -29.85 8.79
C THR A 27 -0.59 -29.20 8.76
N VAL A 28 -1.10 -28.90 7.56
CA VAL A 28 -2.46 -28.36 7.37
C VAL A 28 -3.50 -29.32 7.99
N GLU A 29 -3.32 -30.63 7.84
CA GLU A 29 -4.22 -31.63 8.41
C GLU A 29 -4.23 -31.62 9.94
N GLU A 30 -3.06 -31.47 10.57
CA GLU A 30 -2.95 -31.33 12.02
C GLU A 30 -3.63 -30.05 12.51
N ALA A 31 -3.39 -28.92 11.83
CA ALA A 31 -4.05 -27.66 12.14
C ALA A 31 -5.58 -27.76 12.00
N MET A 32 -6.08 -28.44 10.97
CA MET A 32 -7.51 -28.71 10.79
C MET A 32 -8.06 -29.61 11.89
N ARG A 33 -7.33 -30.64 12.33
CA ARG A 33 -7.75 -31.49 13.46
C ARG A 33 -7.83 -30.69 14.76
N LEU A 34 -6.91 -29.76 14.99
CA LEU A 34 -6.96 -28.87 16.17
C LEU A 34 -8.21 -27.97 16.14
N LEU A 35 -8.50 -27.35 15.00
CA LEU A 35 -9.71 -26.53 14.79
C LEU A 35 -11.02 -27.33 14.88
N GLN A 36 -11.00 -28.62 14.55
CA GLN A 36 -12.17 -29.49 14.67
C GLN A 36 -12.38 -30.02 16.09
N ARG A 37 -11.31 -30.16 16.87
CA ARG A 37 -11.34 -30.63 18.27
C ARG A 37 -11.58 -29.49 19.27
N SER A 38 -11.35 -28.25 18.88
CA SER A 38 -11.60 -27.08 19.71
C SER A 38 -13.10 -26.89 20.00
N GLY A 39 -13.40 -26.29 21.15
CA GLY A 39 -14.78 -26.08 21.64
C GLY A 39 -15.57 -25.05 20.83
N ASP A 40 -16.63 -24.49 21.42
CA ASP A 40 -17.45 -23.49 20.73
C ASP A 40 -16.74 -22.15 20.48
N ILE A 41 -15.68 -21.87 21.25
CA ILE A 41 -14.81 -20.70 21.10
C ILE A 41 -13.38 -21.18 20.87
N VAL A 42 -12.74 -20.64 19.82
CA VAL A 42 -11.36 -20.96 19.44
C VAL A 42 -10.50 -19.71 19.55
N LYS A 43 -9.38 -19.79 20.26
CA LYS A 43 -8.40 -18.72 20.34
C LYS A 43 -7.38 -18.88 19.23
N LEU A 44 -7.44 -17.97 18.26
CA LEU A 44 -6.48 -17.92 17.17
C LEU A 44 -5.44 -16.85 17.42
N ARG A 45 -4.16 -17.23 17.29
CA ARG A 45 -3.07 -16.27 17.23
C ARG A 45 -2.75 -16.05 15.75
N VAL A 46 -2.93 -14.84 15.26
CA VAL A 46 -2.90 -14.55 13.82
C VAL A 46 -1.87 -13.47 13.55
N ARG A 47 -1.01 -13.69 12.55
CA ARG A 47 -0.23 -12.62 11.92
C ARG A 47 -1.09 -11.99 10.84
N LYS A 48 -1.37 -10.69 10.98
CA LYS A 48 -2.09 -9.97 9.95
C LYS A 48 -1.33 -10.04 8.62
N GLY A 49 -2.05 -10.34 7.56
CA GLY A 49 -1.57 -10.21 6.20
C GLY A 49 -1.32 -8.74 5.96
N VAL A 50 -0.06 -8.34 5.91
CA VAL A 50 0.31 -7.05 5.34
C VAL A 50 -0.05 -7.12 3.87
N THR A 51 -0.91 -6.21 3.41
CA THR A 51 -1.08 -5.94 1.98
C THR A 51 0.31 -5.65 1.41
N SER A 52 0.77 -6.63 0.64
CA SER A 52 2.01 -6.82 -0.10
C SER A 52 3.17 -5.81 0.02
N GLU A 53 3.77 -5.50 1.19
CA GLU A 53 5.12 -4.87 1.20
C GLU A 53 6.08 -5.25 2.36
N GLN A 54 5.82 -6.25 3.21
CA GLN A 54 6.82 -6.66 4.25
C GLN A 54 6.92 -8.18 4.50
N ALA A 55 7.43 -8.94 3.52
CA ALA A 55 7.94 -10.29 3.79
C ALA A 55 8.97 -10.79 2.75
N ASN A 56 10.15 -10.17 2.66
CA ASN A 56 11.49 -10.81 2.67
C ASN A 56 12.58 -9.94 2.02
N HIS A 57 13.71 -9.82 2.73
CA HIS A 57 15.02 -9.25 2.38
C HIS A 57 15.13 -7.73 2.15
N ASP A 58 16.00 -7.11 2.96
CA ASP A 58 16.35 -5.69 3.03
C ASP A 58 15.15 -4.77 3.33
N ALA A 59 15.04 -4.31 4.58
CA ALA A 59 14.02 -3.33 4.95
C ALA A 59 14.28 -2.03 4.20
N VAL A 60 13.71 -1.91 3.00
CA VAL A 60 13.68 -0.69 2.23
C VAL A 60 12.89 0.30 3.06
N GLN A 61 13.61 1.25 3.67
CA GLN A 61 12.99 2.26 4.51
C GLN A 61 12.09 3.11 3.61
N SER A 62 10.83 3.31 3.99
CA SER A 62 9.91 4.16 3.24
C SER A 62 9.25 5.21 4.14
N LEU A 63 8.90 6.35 3.55
CA LEU A 63 8.16 7.42 4.20
C LEU A 63 6.86 7.66 3.44
N ILE A 64 5.73 7.58 4.14
CA ILE A 64 4.41 7.91 3.60
C ILE A 64 3.95 9.25 4.17
N TYR A 65 3.56 10.17 3.28
CA TYR A 65 3.09 11.50 3.65
C TYR A 65 2.14 12.04 2.59
N SER A 66 1.44 13.13 2.91
CA SER A 66 0.57 13.83 1.98
C SER A 66 1.08 15.24 1.75
N ILE A 67 0.87 15.74 0.53
CA ILE A 67 1.05 17.15 0.19
C ILE A 67 -0.27 17.73 -0.27
N GLU A 68 -0.45 19.02 -0.08
CA GLU A 68 -1.61 19.77 -0.56
C GLU A 68 -1.11 20.85 -1.54
N LEU A 69 -1.68 20.89 -2.74
CA LEU A 69 -1.31 21.81 -3.81
C LEU A 69 -2.51 22.65 -4.21
N ASN A 70 -2.36 23.96 -4.18
CA ASN A 70 -3.34 24.88 -4.73
C ASN A 70 -2.85 25.40 -6.08
N ARG A 71 -3.40 24.84 -7.16
CA ARG A 71 -2.94 25.10 -8.53
C ARG A 71 -3.43 26.43 -9.09
N ASN A 72 -4.46 27.03 -8.48
CA ASN A 72 -5.03 28.32 -8.88
C ASN A 72 -5.31 28.38 -10.40
N GLY A 73 -5.83 27.27 -10.95
CA GLY A 73 -6.09 27.10 -12.38
C GLY A 73 -4.87 26.73 -13.26
N GLY A 74 -3.65 26.71 -12.70
CA GLY A 74 -2.43 26.26 -13.37
C GLY A 74 -2.17 24.74 -13.27
N PRO A 75 -1.09 24.24 -13.90
CA PRO A 75 -0.69 22.85 -13.76
C PRO A 75 0.01 22.58 -12.42
N LEU A 76 -0.09 21.34 -11.91
CA LEU A 76 0.66 20.91 -10.71
C LEU A 76 2.17 20.83 -10.94
N GLY A 77 2.61 20.70 -12.20
CA GLY A 77 4.03 20.56 -12.55
C GLY A 77 4.60 19.17 -12.25
N ILE A 78 3.75 18.13 -12.29
CA ILE A 78 4.12 16.72 -12.10
C ILE A 78 3.85 15.96 -13.39
N THR A 79 4.79 15.11 -13.79
CA THR A 79 4.55 14.03 -14.76
C THR A 79 4.67 12.70 -14.05
N ILE A 80 3.76 11.78 -14.36
CA ILE A 80 3.75 10.43 -13.78
C ILE A 80 4.04 9.38 -14.86
N ALA A 81 4.61 8.27 -14.43
CA ALA A 81 4.86 7.10 -15.27
C ALA A 81 4.45 5.83 -14.53
N SER A 82 4.20 4.78 -15.29
CA SER A 82 4.01 3.41 -14.81
C SER A 82 4.59 2.48 -15.85
N SER A 83 5.18 1.36 -15.42
CA SER A 83 5.56 0.26 -16.31
C SER A 83 4.30 -0.25 -17.01
N ALA A 84 4.43 -0.70 -18.26
CA ALA A 84 3.27 -1.14 -19.06
C ALA A 84 2.58 -2.42 -18.54
N GLU A 85 3.06 -2.99 -17.43
CA GLU A 85 2.54 -4.19 -16.80
C GLU A 85 1.40 -3.84 -15.83
N ARG A 86 0.48 -4.80 -15.62
CA ARG A 86 -0.62 -4.58 -14.67
C ARG A 86 -0.06 -4.57 -13.25
N TYR A 87 -0.64 -3.71 -12.40
CA TYR A 87 -0.32 -3.60 -10.97
C TYR A 87 1.01 -2.92 -10.63
N GLU A 88 1.64 -2.29 -11.62
CA GLU A 88 2.86 -1.52 -11.41
C GLU A 88 2.59 -0.16 -10.74
N PRO A 89 3.52 0.34 -9.92
CA PRO A 89 3.34 1.60 -9.22
C PRO A 89 3.25 2.79 -10.19
N ILE A 90 2.44 3.78 -9.82
CA ILE A 90 2.46 5.10 -10.45
C ILE A 90 3.55 5.93 -9.77
N LEU A 91 4.60 6.26 -10.51
CA LEU A 91 5.75 7.01 -10.03
C LEU A 91 5.78 8.41 -10.62
N ILE A 92 6.35 9.36 -9.88
CA ILE A 92 6.66 10.69 -10.41
C ILE A 92 7.92 10.57 -11.26
N SER A 93 7.79 10.78 -12.57
CA SER A 93 8.90 10.67 -13.52
C SER A 93 9.59 12.01 -13.79
N TYR A 94 8.88 13.13 -13.59
CA TYR A 94 9.43 14.46 -13.83
C TYR A 94 8.70 15.52 -13.01
N LEU A 95 9.46 16.51 -12.54
CA LEU A 95 8.96 17.75 -11.94
C LEU A 95 9.35 18.91 -12.85
N ALA A 96 8.38 19.76 -13.19
CA ALA A 96 8.64 20.91 -14.04
C ALA A 96 9.48 21.96 -13.30
N PRO A 97 10.59 22.46 -13.89
CA PRO A 97 11.39 23.54 -13.32
C PRO A 97 10.57 24.79 -13.06
N GLY A 98 10.63 25.31 -11.83
CA GLY A 98 9.82 26.42 -11.34
C GLY A 98 8.33 26.09 -11.20
N GLY A 99 7.93 24.83 -11.39
CA GLY A 99 6.57 24.34 -11.26
C GLY A 99 6.09 24.26 -9.81
N LEU A 100 4.77 24.14 -9.63
CA LEU A 100 4.15 24.17 -8.30
C LEU A 100 4.68 23.06 -7.39
N ALA A 101 4.68 21.81 -7.88
CA ALA A 101 5.18 20.66 -7.12
C ALA A 101 6.68 20.77 -6.79
N GLU A 102 7.51 21.24 -7.73
CA GLU A 102 8.95 21.44 -7.48
C GLU A 102 9.18 22.50 -6.40
N LYS A 103 8.48 23.64 -6.48
CA LYS A 103 8.58 24.74 -5.50
C LYS A 103 8.25 24.34 -4.07
N THR A 104 7.46 23.28 -3.87
CA THR A 104 7.17 22.78 -2.52
C THR A 104 8.40 22.16 -1.86
N GLY A 105 9.35 21.63 -2.64
CA GLY A 105 10.47 20.82 -2.14
C GLY A 105 10.08 19.50 -1.47
N ALA A 106 8.78 19.22 -1.34
CA ALA A 106 8.27 18.05 -0.63
C ALA A 106 8.28 16.80 -1.51
N VAL A 107 8.19 16.97 -2.83
CA VAL A 107 8.05 15.89 -3.82
C VAL A 107 9.35 15.69 -4.59
N ARG A 108 9.64 14.45 -4.99
CA ARG A 108 10.83 14.09 -5.76
C ARG A 108 10.46 13.15 -6.92
N VAL A 109 11.30 13.16 -7.95
CA VAL A 109 11.27 12.10 -8.97
C VAL A 109 11.56 10.75 -8.30
N GLY A 110 10.80 9.72 -8.67
CA GLY A 110 10.84 8.39 -8.07
C GLY A 110 9.86 8.18 -6.93
N ASP A 111 9.25 9.25 -6.39
CA ASP A 111 8.18 9.11 -5.40
C ASP A 111 6.96 8.40 -6.00
N ARG A 112 6.35 7.48 -5.25
CA ARG A 112 5.15 6.74 -5.66
C ARG A 112 3.89 7.46 -5.21
N ILE A 113 2.92 7.61 -6.09
CA ILE A 113 1.59 8.11 -5.74
C ILE A 113 0.74 6.94 -5.24
N LEU A 114 0.05 7.15 -4.12
CA LEU A 114 -0.84 6.17 -3.49
C LEU A 114 -2.31 6.60 -3.58
N ALA A 115 -2.58 7.89 -3.51
CA ALA A 115 -3.94 8.44 -3.56
C ALA A 115 -3.96 9.89 -4.03
N VAL A 116 -5.08 10.32 -4.59
CA VAL A 116 -5.38 11.71 -4.94
C VAL A 116 -6.73 12.08 -4.33
N ASN A 117 -6.83 13.19 -3.60
CA ASN A 117 -8.07 13.68 -2.97
C ASN A 117 -8.84 12.60 -2.17
N ASN A 118 -8.11 11.79 -1.40
CA ASN A 118 -8.60 10.65 -0.61
C ASN A 118 -9.04 9.41 -1.42
N GLU A 119 -8.97 9.45 -2.74
CA GLU A 119 -9.23 8.29 -3.61
C GLU A 119 -7.94 7.49 -3.83
N SER A 120 -7.96 6.20 -3.47
CA SER A 120 -6.87 5.29 -3.76
C SER A 120 -6.73 5.12 -5.27
N ILE A 121 -5.49 5.18 -5.77
CA ILE A 121 -5.21 4.96 -7.20
C ILE A 121 -4.76 3.54 -7.52
N GLU A 122 -4.91 2.62 -6.57
CA GLU A 122 -4.52 1.22 -6.74
C GLU A 122 -5.27 0.57 -7.92
N GLY A 123 -4.52 -0.03 -8.84
CA GLY A 123 -5.07 -0.68 -10.03
C GLY A 123 -5.49 0.28 -11.16
N MET A 124 -5.39 1.60 -10.98
CA MET A 124 -5.63 2.58 -12.04
C MET A 124 -4.45 2.61 -13.03
N LYS A 125 -4.74 2.89 -14.31
CA LYS A 125 -3.68 3.14 -15.30
C LYS A 125 -3.15 4.57 -15.14
N ALA A 126 -1.91 4.81 -15.56
CA ALA A 126 -1.31 6.15 -15.53
C ALA A 126 -2.19 7.21 -16.24
N ALA A 127 -2.84 6.87 -17.36
CA ALA A 127 -3.75 7.77 -18.05
C ALA A 127 -4.97 8.16 -17.20
N ASP A 128 -5.55 7.20 -16.45
CA ASP A 128 -6.70 7.44 -15.58
C ASP A 128 -6.30 8.32 -14.39
N VAL A 129 -5.11 8.11 -13.83
CA VAL A 129 -4.57 8.93 -12.74
C VAL A 129 -4.23 10.34 -13.22
N MET A 130 -3.68 10.50 -14.43
CA MET A 130 -3.47 11.81 -15.04
C MET A 130 -4.79 12.55 -15.21
N HIS A 131 -5.84 11.86 -15.68
CA HIS A 131 -7.17 12.45 -15.79
C HIS A 131 -7.72 12.85 -14.42
N LEU A 132 -7.58 12.00 -13.40
CA LEU A 132 -7.98 12.31 -12.02
C LEU A 132 -7.30 13.58 -11.49
N LEU A 133 -5.97 13.69 -11.63
CA LEU A 133 -5.20 14.87 -11.22
C LEU A 133 -5.62 16.15 -11.97
N GLN A 134 -6.02 16.04 -13.24
CA GLN A 134 -6.51 17.17 -14.03
C GLN A 134 -7.90 17.63 -13.60
N GLN A 135 -8.80 16.71 -13.25
CA GLN A 135 -10.18 17.02 -12.86
C GLN A 135 -10.33 17.50 -11.41
N CYS A 136 -9.35 17.23 -10.54
CA CYS A 136 -9.41 17.64 -9.13
C CYS A 136 -9.54 19.16 -8.96
N THR A 137 -10.52 19.62 -8.19
CA THR A 137 -10.57 21.03 -7.75
C THR A 137 -9.51 21.31 -6.70
N ASP A 138 -9.12 22.58 -6.58
CA ASP A 138 -8.24 22.99 -5.49
C ASP A 138 -8.94 22.90 -4.12
N PRO A 139 -8.21 22.52 -3.06
CA PRO A 139 -6.83 22.02 -3.10
C PRO A 139 -6.74 20.55 -3.59
N VAL A 140 -5.63 20.22 -4.26
CA VAL A 140 -5.31 18.85 -4.67
C VAL A 140 -4.39 18.22 -3.61
N THR A 141 -4.87 17.19 -2.94
CA THR A 141 -4.10 16.42 -1.95
C THR A 141 -3.55 15.15 -2.60
N ILE A 142 -2.23 14.93 -2.52
CA ILE A 142 -1.56 13.76 -3.08
C ILE A 142 -0.88 12.99 -1.95
N LYS A 143 -1.25 11.72 -1.76
CA LYS A 143 -0.58 10.81 -0.84
C LYS A 143 0.57 10.13 -1.56
N ILE A 144 1.75 10.22 -0.97
CA ILE A 144 3.03 9.82 -1.56
C ILE A 144 3.71 8.78 -0.67
N MET A 145 4.35 7.79 -1.28
CA MET A 145 5.37 6.96 -0.64
C MET A 145 6.74 7.25 -1.26
N ARG A 146 7.70 7.63 -0.43
CA ARG A 146 9.11 7.73 -0.79
C ARG A 146 9.84 6.49 -0.32
N ILE A 147 10.58 5.90 -1.23
CA ILE A 147 11.47 4.77 -0.97
C ILE A 147 12.87 5.32 -0.75
N PHE A 148 13.51 5.00 0.37
CA PHE A 148 14.92 5.28 0.61
C PHE A 148 15.72 4.03 0.25
N ASP A 149 16.45 4.10 -0.86
CA ASP A 149 17.40 3.05 -1.19
C ASP A 149 18.54 3.05 -0.16
N SER A 150 18.84 1.89 0.40
CA SER A 150 19.93 1.71 1.37
C SER A 150 21.30 1.49 0.70
N LYS A 151 21.41 1.55 -0.64
CA LYS A 151 22.69 1.47 -1.35
C LYS A 151 23.20 2.87 -1.67
N GLY A 152 23.96 3.40 -0.71
CA GLY A 152 24.66 4.68 -0.82
C GLY A 152 25.79 4.81 0.18
N LEU A 153 26.64 3.78 0.30
CA LEU A 153 28.02 3.86 0.78
C LEU A 153 28.91 3.14 -0.24
#